data_AF-A0A6N8HQ10-F1
#
_entry.id   AF-A0A6N8HQ10-F1
#
_cell.length_a   1.000
_cell.length_b   1.000
_cell.length_c   1.000
_cell.angle_alpha   90.00
_cell.angle_beta   90.00
_cell.angle_gamma   90.00
#
_symmetry.space_group_name_H-M   'P 1'
#
loop_
_entity.id
_entity.type
_entity.pdbx_description
1 polymer ?
#
loop_
_entity_poly.entity_id
_entity_poly.type
_entity_poly.pdbx_seq_one_letter_code
_entity_poly.pdbx_strand_id
1 'polypeptide(L)'
;MLSLTKGLSSTYDNAVSGKDMLLEEEPDRQIAVINSKTASCGLALLLHEANRKMEEGILFDDLVTHLYERIEQTKTLFVLKTLENLVRGGRLDKVKGKIAKTLNIKLLMKATEDDGTIEVTEKVRGDKRSIRRFVDQIGDHTKQFENKIISMTHTNDEAKGKQVLADIMATYPFKEGLLTETGPLISTYAGEGALVISFFGDKR
;
A
#
# COMPACT_ATOMS: atom_id res chain seq x y z
N MET A 1 -8.13 9.97 11.39
CA MET A 1 -8.11 9.76 9.92
C MET A 1 -6.76 9.19 9.50
N LEU A 2 -6.76 8.01 8.86
CA LEU A 2 -5.62 7.52 8.09
C LEU A 2 -5.71 8.07 6.67
N SER A 3 -4.77 8.92 6.27
CA SER A 3 -4.71 9.48 4.92
C SER A 3 -3.78 8.64 4.05
N LEU A 4 -4.05 8.58 2.74
CA LEU A 4 -3.02 8.14 1.79
C LEU A 4 -1.78 9.02 1.90
N THR A 5 -0.66 8.47 1.44
CA THR A 5 0.65 9.13 1.45
C THR A 5 0.62 10.58 0.96
N LYS A 6 1.17 11.48 1.77
CA LYS A 6 1.46 12.87 1.38
C LYS A 6 2.38 12.96 0.16
N GLY A 7 3.22 11.94 -0.07
CA GLY A 7 4.13 11.89 -1.22
C GLY A 7 3.43 11.85 -2.59
N LEU A 8 2.14 11.50 -2.64
CA LEU A 8 1.40 11.37 -3.91
C LEU A 8 0.11 12.23 -3.98
N SER A 9 -0.33 12.80 -2.86
CA SER A 9 -1.57 13.56 -2.76
C SER A 9 -1.53 14.61 -1.64
N SER A 10 -2.22 15.73 -1.84
CA SER A 10 -2.45 16.76 -0.82
C SER A 10 -3.54 16.39 0.19
N THR A 11 -4.16 15.22 0.08
CA THR A 11 -5.23 14.77 0.99
C THR A 11 -4.85 14.85 2.46
N TYR A 12 -3.60 14.52 2.81
CA TYR A 12 -3.12 14.62 4.19
C TYR A 12 -3.08 16.07 4.66
N ASP A 13 -2.50 16.97 3.86
CA ASP A 13 -2.39 18.39 4.23
C ASP A 13 -3.76 19.05 4.37
N ASN A 14 -4.67 18.75 3.44
CA ASN A 14 -6.05 19.21 3.52
C ASN A 14 -6.78 18.69 4.78
N ALA A 15 -6.53 17.44 5.17
CA ALA A 15 -7.09 16.86 6.39
C ALA A 15 -6.51 17.49 7.66
N VAL A 16 -5.22 17.86 7.66
CA VAL A 16 -4.61 18.63 8.76
C VAL A 16 -5.27 20.00 8.87
N SER A 17 -5.44 20.73 7.76
CA SER A 17 -6.14 22.02 7.79
C SER A 17 -7.58 21.88 8.30
N GLY A 18 -8.32 20.86 7.86
CA GLY A 18 -9.67 20.60 8.37
C GLY A 18 -9.70 20.24 9.86
N LYS A 19 -8.70 19.50 10.34
CA LYS A 19 -8.54 19.23 11.78
C LYS A 19 -8.31 20.53 12.55
N ASP A 20 -7.41 21.40 12.08
CA ASP A 20 -7.08 22.64 12.78
C ASP A 20 -8.32 23.56 12.89
N MET A 21 -9.13 23.67 11.83
CA MET A 21 -10.41 24.40 11.86
C MET A 21 -11.39 23.84 12.91
N LEU A 22 -11.48 22.52 13.04
CA LEU A 22 -12.35 21.89 14.05
C LEU A 22 -11.87 22.12 15.49
N LEU A 23 -10.56 22.23 15.69
CA LEU A 23 -9.97 22.49 17.00
C LEU A 23 -10.09 23.97 17.42
N GLU A 24 -10.26 24.89 16.47
CA GLU A 24 -10.62 26.29 16.77
C GLU A 24 -12.03 26.38 17.36
N GLU A 25 -12.98 25.56 16.85
CA GLU A 25 -14.36 25.51 17.33
C GLU A 25 -14.50 24.69 18.63
N GLU A 26 -13.80 23.55 18.73
CA GLU A 26 -13.84 22.63 19.87
C GLU A 26 -12.42 22.19 20.29
N PRO A 27 -11.73 22.96 21.16
CA PRO A 27 -10.33 22.71 21.53
C PRO A 27 -10.07 21.36 22.21
N ASP A 28 -11.07 20.80 22.90
CA ASP A 28 -10.96 19.54 23.64
C ASP A 28 -11.22 18.30 22.77
N ARG A 29 -11.56 18.47 21.48
CA ARG A 29 -11.86 17.36 20.58
C ARG A 29 -10.59 16.58 20.23
N GLN A 30 -10.61 15.26 20.41
CA GLN A 30 -9.47 14.40 20.05
C GLN A 30 -9.51 14.02 18.57
N ILE A 31 -8.52 14.47 17.79
CA ILE A 31 -8.41 14.15 16.36
C ILE A 31 -6.96 13.85 15.99
N ALA A 32 -6.71 12.67 15.43
CA ALA A 32 -5.44 12.30 14.82
C ALA A 32 -5.58 12.26 13.29
N VAL A 33 -4.70 12.96 12.58
CA VAL A 33 -4.55 12.87 11.11
C VAL A 33 -3.17 12.26 10.85
N ILE A 34 -3.17 11.05 10.27
CA ILE A 34 -1.96 10.24 10.14
C ILE A 34 -1.61 10.08 8.66
N ASN A 35 -0.40 10.47 8.28
CA ASN A 35 0.17 10.20 6.97
C ASN A 35 0.61 8.73 6.92
N SER A 36 -0.15 7.88 6.23
CA SER A 36 0.10 6.43 6.22
C SER A 36 1.35 6.00 5.44
N LYS A 37 1.95 6.89 4.65
CA LYS A 37 3.04 6.57 3.69
C LYS A 37 2.71 5.41 2.73
N THR A 38 1.43 5.07 2.57
CA THR A 38 0.95 4.03 1.65
C THR A 38 -0.31 4.49 0.90
N ALA A 39 -0.85 3.63 0.04
CA ALA A 39 -2.09 3.78 -0.69
C ALA A 39 -2.76 2.40 -0.89
N SER A 40 -3.97 2.39 -1.43
CA SER A 40 -4.67 1.14 -1.79
C SER A 40 -4.82 0.19 -0.57
N CYS A 41 -4.54 -1.10 -0.74
CA CYS A 41 -4.67 -2.13 0.29
C CYS A 41 -3.73 -1.92 1.51
N GLY A 42 -2.71 -1.07 1.42
CA GLY A 42 -1.92 -0.68 2.60
C GLY A 42 -2.73 0.14 3.60
N LEU A 43 -3.67 0.98 3.13
CA LEU A 43 -4.63 1.65 4.02
C LEU A 43 -5.60 0.65 4.63
N ALA A 44 -6.08 -0.32 3.85
CA ALA A 44 -6.96 -1.38 4.34
C ALA A 44 -6.27 -2.22 5.44
N LEU A 45 -4.98 -2.54 5.26
CA LEU A 45 -4.18 -3.24 6.27
C LEU A 45 -4.07 -2.45 7.58
N LEU A 46 -3.75 -1.15 7.50
CA LEU A 46 -3.65 -0.30 8.69
C LEU A 46 -5.01 -0.10 9.38
N LEU A 47 -6.09 0.04 8.62
CA LEU A 47 -7.45 0.14 9.16
C LEU A 47 -7.89 -1.15 9.86
N HIS A 48 -7.55 -2.30 9.28
CA HIS A 48 -7.81 -3.59 9.90
C HIS A 48 -7.06 -3.74 11.23
N GLU A 49 -5.77 -3.38 11.27
CA GLU A 49 -4.97 -3.37 12.50
C GLU A 49 -5.54 -2.40 13.55
N ALA A 50 -5.97 -1.20 13.12
CA ALA A 50 -6.61 -0.22 14.00
C ALA A 50 -7.89 -0.79 14.62
N ASN A 51 -8.75 -1.39 13.80
CA ASN A 51 -10.00 -1.99 14.27
C ASN A 51 -9.75 -3.08 15.32
N ARG A 52 -8.80 -3.99 15.05
CA ARG A 52 -8.43 -5.04 16.00
C ARG A 52 -7.94 -4.46 17.33
N LYS A 53 -7.11 -3.42 17.30
CA LYS A 53 -6.63 -2.77 18.53
C LYS A 53 -7.73 -2.04 19.29
N MET A 54 -8.66 -1.40 18.59
CA MET A 54 -9.84 -0.80 19.23
C MET A 54 -10.72 -1.85 19.91
N GLU A 55 -10.92 -3.01 19.29
CA GLU A 55 -11.63 -4.14 19.89
C GLU A 55 -10.91 -4.70 21.14
N GLU A 56 -9.58 -4.59 21.21
CA GLU A 56 -8.77 -4.91 22.40
C GLU A 56 -8.84 -3.85 23.51
N GLY A 57 -9.55 -2.73 23.29
CA GLY A 57 -9.73 -1.67 24.29
C GLY A 57 -8.54 -0.72 24.44
N ILE A 58 -7.68 -0.61 23.41
CA ILE A 58 -6.57 0.35 23.41
C ILE A 58 -7.08 1.79 23.59
N LEU A 59 -6.33 2.64 24.29
CA LEU A 59 -6.64 4.06 24.40
C LEU A 59 -6.27 4.81 23.12
N PHE A 60 -6.87 5.99 22.92
CA PHE A 60 -6.70 6.79 21.71
C PHE A 60 -5.23 7.12 21.40
N ASP A 61 -4.47 7.65 22.37
CA ASP A 61 -3.08 8.05 22.15
C ASP A 61 -2.16 6.84 21.91
N ASP A 62 -2.45 5.72 22.57
CA ASP A 62 -1.73 4.46 22.37
C ASP A 62 -2.02 3.86 20.98
N LEU A 63 -3.26 3.97 20.50
CA LEU A 63 -3.62 3.57 19.14
C LEU A 63 -2.87 4.40 18.10
N VAL A 64 -2.81 5.72 18.29
CA VAL A 64 -2.09 6.62 17.38
C VAL A 64 -0.61 6.23 17.33
N THR A 65 0.01 6.01 18.49
CA THR A 65 1.41 5.59 18.61
C THR A 65 1.64 4.24 17.93
N HIS A 66 0.78 3.26 18.19
CA HIS A 66 0.81 1.94 17.56
C HIS A 66 0.70 2.02 16.04
N LEU A 67 -0.17 2.88 15.50
CA LEU A 67 -0.31 3.05 14.06
C LEU A 67 0.93 3.66 13.41
N TYR A 68 1.62 4.59 14.08
CA TYR A 68 2.91 5.08 13.59
C TYR A 68 3.96 3.96 13.51
N GLU A 69 4.04 3.08 14.51
CA GLU A 69 4.94 1.91 14.44
C GLU A 69 4.59 0.97 13.28
N ARG A 70 3.29 0.76 13.05
CA ARG A 70 2.78 -0.11 11.98
C ARG A 70 3.00 0.47 10.60
N ILE A 71 2.96 1.80 10.46
CA ILE A 71 3.31 2.48 9.21
C ILE A 71 4.75 2.19 8.81
N GLU A 72 5.70 2.24 9.75
CA GLU A 72 7.12 1.94 9.46
C GLU A 72 7.35 0.48 9.03
N GLN A 73 6.49 -0.43 9.50
CA GLN A 73 6.50 -1.84 9.09
C GLN A 73 5.75 -2.07 7.77
N THR A 74 4.88 -1.16 7.34
CA THR A 74 4.01 -1.38 6.19
C THR A 74 4.83 -1.47 4.92
N LYS A 75 4.73 -2.61 4.22
CA LYS A 75 5.28 -2.79 2.87
C LYS A 75 4.12 -2.76 1.89
N THR A 76 4.28 -2.03 0.80
CA THR A 76 3.30 -1.95 -0.28
C THR A 76 4.03 -2.17 -1.57
N LEU A 77 3.76 -3.30 -2.22
CA LEU A 77 4.35 -3.69 -3.49
C LEU A 77 3.26 -3.69 -4.56
N PHE A 78 3.60 -3.34 -5.79
CA PHE A 78 2.64 -3.38 -6.87
C PHE A 78 3.27 -3.61 -8.25
N VAL A 79 2.45 -4.14 -9.14
CA VAL A 79 2.75 -4.34 -10.55
C VAL A 79 1.58 -3.85 -11.39
N LEU A 80 1.89 -3.06 -12.42
CA LEU A 80 0.90 -2.43 -13.29
C LEU A 80 1.03 -2.95 -14.73
N LYS A 81 -0.08 -3.01 -15.47
CA LYS A 81 -0.02 -3.31 -16.91
C LYS A 81 0.67 -2.20 -17.69
N THR A 82 0.42 -0.94 -17.31
CA THR A 82 0.97 0.28 -17.91
C THR A 82 1.34 1.30 -16.83
N LEU A 83 2.28 2.20 -17.14
CA LEU A 83 2.68 3.31 -16.27
C LEU A 83 2.17 4.66 -16.77
N GLU A 84 1.47 4.69 -17.91
CA GLU A 84 1.06 5.93 -18.58
C GLU A 84 0.23 6.83 -17.67
N ASN A 85 -0.70 6.27 -16.90
CA ASN A 85 -1.58 7.04 -16.02
C ASN A 85 -0.80 7.69 -14.87
N LEU A 86 0.16 6.98 -14.29
CA LEU A 86 1.05 7.54 -13.27
C LEU A 86 1.97 8.63 -13.83
N VAL A 87 2.47 8.46 -15.06
CA VAL A 87 3.30 9.48 -15.75
C VAL A 87 2.49 10.72 -16.07
N ARG A 88 1.31 10.56 -16.69
CA ARG A 88 0.39 11.68 -16.98
C ARG A 88 -0.08 12.37 -15.70
N GLY A 89 -0.22 11.60 -14.64
CA GLY A 89 -0.53 12.09 -13.31
C GLY A 89 0.61 12.79 -12.59
N GLY A 90 1.86 12.73 -13.07
CA GLY A 90 3.01 13.32 -12.36
C GLY A 90 3.44 12.57 -11.08
N ARG A 91 2.97 11.34 -10.86
CA ARG A 91 3.26 10.53 -9.65
C ARG A 91 4.51 9.65 -9.79
N LEU A 92 5.17 9.68 -10.95
CA LEU A 92 6.41 8.94 -11.24
C LEU A 92 7.60 9.86 -11.55
N ASP A 93 7.51 11.15 -11.24
CA ASP A 93 8.51 12.12 -11.67
C ASP A 93 9.94 11.77 -11.23
N LYS A 94 10.10 11.26 -10.00
CA LYS A 94 11.38 10.77 -9.44
C LYS A 94 11.93 9.50 -10.10
N VAL A 95 11.11 8.75 -10.84
CA VAL A 95 11.49 7.47 -11.47
C VAL A 95 11.36 7.47 -13.00
N LYS A 96 11.03 8.61 -13.61
CA LYS A 96 10.93 8.79 -15.08
C LYS A 96 12.15 8.23 -15.84
N GLY A 97 13.37 8.44 -15.32
CA GLY A 97 14.61 7.95 -15.94
C GLY A 97 14.78 6.42 -15.95
N LYS A 98 13.98 5.68 -15.17
CA LYS A 98 14.04 4.21 -15.09
C LYS A 98 13.08 3.53 -16.09
N ILE A 99 12.18 4.27 -16.74
CA ILE A 99 11.15 3.75 -17.64
C ILE A 99 11.72 3.61 -19.06
N ALA A 100 12.34 2.47 -19.35
CA ALA A 100 12.81 2.14 -20.70
C ALA A 100 11.69 1.44 -21.51
N LYS A 101 11.43 1.89 -22.74
CA LYS A 101 10.51 1.22 -23.67
C LYS A 101 11.19 0.01 -24.31
N THR A 102 11.37 -1.05 -23.54
CA THR A 102 11.78 -2.35 -24.08
C THR A 102 10.58 -3.29 -24.07
N LEU A 103 10.38 -4.02 -25.16
CA LEU A 103 9.24 -4.92 -25.32
C LEU A 103 9.18 -5.94 -24.17
N ASN A 104 7.99 -6.08 -23.56
CA ASN A 104 7.67 -7.09 -22.55
C ASN A 104 8.50 -7.02 -21.24
N ILE A 105 9.00 -5.84 -20.86
CA ILE A 105 9.52 -5.59 -19.51
C ILE A 105 8.42 -5.01 -18.62
N LYS A 106 8.24 -5.58 -17.44
CA LYS A 106 7.42 -5.04 -16.35
C LYS A 106 8.31 -4.43 -15.28
N LEU A 107 7.84 -3.33 -14.70
CA LEU A 107 8.45 -2.74 -13.52
C LEU A 107 7.74 -3.29 -12.29
N LEU A 108 8.50 -3.85 -11.36
CA LEU A 108 8.04 -4.11 -10.01
C LEU A 108 8.34 -2.87 -9.18
N MET A 109 7.37 -2.47 -8.36
CA MET A 109 7.42 -1.20 -7.66
C MET A 109 6.98 -1.36 -6.21
N LYS A 110 7.39 -0.39 -5.39
CA LYS A 110 6.97 -0.29 -4.00
C LYS A 110 6.75 1.16 -3.58
N ALA A 111 6.05 1.35 -2.47
CA ALA A 111 6.10 2.60 -1.72
C ALA A 111 7.48 2.75 -1.05
N THR A 112 8.06 3.95 -1.08
CA THR A 112 9.27 4.29 -0.32
C THR A 112 8.94 4.36 1.16
N GLU A 113 9.90 4.03 2.01
CA GLU A 113 9.71 4.03 3.47
C GLU A 113 9.78 5.44 4.07
N ASP A 114 10.53 6.34 3.42
CA ASP A 114 10.73 7.71 3.92
C ASP A 114 9.46 8.56 3.74
N ASP A 115 8.99 8.68 2.48
CA ASP A 115 7.94 9.63 2.10
C ASP A 115 6.71 8.99 1.41
N GLY A 116 6.69 7.65 1.29
CA GLY A 116 5.59 6.93 0.63
C GLY A 116 5.41 7.29 -0.84
N THR A 117 6.47 7.74 -1.53
CA THR A 117 6.50 7.91 -2.99
C THR A 117 6.76 6.58 -3.69
N ILE A 118 6.82 6.57 -5.03
CA ILE A 118 6.97 5.34 -5.80
C ILE A 118 8.45 5.08 -6.13
N GLU A 119 8.91 3.88 -5.79
CA GLU A 119 10.22 3.35 -6.19
C GLU A 119 10.08 2.12 -7.09
N VAL A 120 10.93 2.05 -8.12
CA VAL A 120 11.12 0.83 -8.93
C VAL A 120 12.11 -0.07 -8.22
N THR A 121 11.67 -1.27 -7.84
CA THR A 121 12.51 -2.29 -7.20
C THR A 121 13.27 -3.10 -8.24
N GLU A 122 12.60 -3.51 -9.32
CA GLU A 122 13.18 -4.42 -10.30
C GLU A 122 12.55 -4.27 -11.69
N LYS A 123 13.32 -4.63 -12.72
CA LYS A 123 12.87 -4.75 -14.11
C LYS A 123 12.84 -6.22 -14.50
N VAL A 124 11.66 -6.77 -14.73
CA VAL A 124 11.50 -8.20 -15.03
C VAL A 124 10.92 -8.36 -16.43
N ARG A 125 11.51 -9.27 -17.23
CA ARG A 125 11.02 -9.57 -18.58
C ARG A 125 10.01 -10.70 -18.55
N GLY A 126 8.84 -10.47 -19.14
CA GLY A 126 7.76 -11.44 -19.31
C GLY A 126 6.79 -11.50 -18.14
N ASP A 127 5.49 -11.56 -18.46
CA ASP A 127 4.42 -11.49 -17.46
C ASP A 127 4.51 -12.58 -16.38
N LYS A 128 4.70 -13.85 -16.77
CA LYS A 128 4.79 -14.97 -15.82
C LYS A 128 5.95 -14.80 -14.84
N ARG A 129 7.13 -14.41 -15.33
CA ARG A 129 8.31 -14.16 -14.47
C ARG A 129 8.10 -12.95 -13.57
N SER A 130 7.43 -11.93 -14.08
CA SER A 130 7.14 -10.70 -13.33
C SER A 130 6.19 -10.96 -12.16
N ILE A 131 5.12 -11.73 -12.37
CA ILE A 131 4.19 -12.12 -11.30
C ILE A 131 4.88 -13.01 -10.26
N ARG A 132 5.66 -14.01 -10.70
CA ARG A 132 6.43 -14.84 -9.77
C ARG A 132 7.36 -14.00 -8.91
N ARG A 133 8.16 -13.12 -9.54
CA ARG A 133 9.08 -12.27 -8.80
C ARG A 133 8.36 -11.28 -7.88
N PHE A 134 7.21 -10.74 -8.31
CA PHE A 134 6.36 -9.87 -7.49
C PHE A 134 5.92 -10.57 -6.19
N VAL A 135 5.55 -11.85 -6.26
CA VAL A 135 5.26 -12.67 -5.07
C VAL A 135 6.54 -12.92 -4.26
N ASP A 136 7.64 -13.29 -4.90
CA ASP A 136 8.92 -13.59 -4.23
C ASP A 136 9.45 -12.39 -3.41
N GLN A 137 9.12 -11.15 -3.81
CA GLN A 137 9.53 -9.94 -3.08
C GLN A 137 8.94 -9.86 -1.66
N ILE A 138 7.87 -10.58 -1.36
CA ILE A 138 7.34 -10.66 0.01
C ILE A 138 8.42 -11.21 0.95
N GLY A 139 9.09 -12.29 0.52
CA GLY A 139 10.16 -12.94 1.28
C GLY A 139 11.40 -12.07 1.49
N ASP A 140 11.57 -10.99 0.73
CA ASP A 140 12.68 -10.04 0.91
C ASP A 140 12.44 -9.10 2.11
N HIS A 141 11.20 -9.00 2.58
CA HIS A 141 10.77 -8.03 3.60
C HIS A 141 10.34 -8.65 4.92
N THR A 142 10.02 -9.94 4.93
CA THR A 142 9.67 -10.64 6.16
C THR A 142 9.97 -12.12 6.09
N LYS A 143 10.34 -12.69 7.24
CA LYS A 143 10.47 -14.14 7.46
C LYS A 143 9.46 -14.70 8.45
N GLN A 144 8.60 -13.85 9.01
CA GLN A 144 7.59 -14.21 10.01
C GLN A 144 6.20 -13.94 9.44
N PHE A 145 5.42 -14.98 9.15
CA PHE A 145 4.18 -14.85 8.36
C PHE A 145 2.94 -15.25 9.17
N GLU A 146 3.09 -16.22 10.06
CA GLU A 146 2.04 -17.02 10.68
C GLU A 146 1.06 -16.18 11.53
N ASN A 147 1.50 -15.02 11.99
CA ASN A 147 0.70 -14.08 12.77
C ASN A 147 0.34 -12.80 12.01
N LYS A 148 0.63 -12.74 10.71
CA LYS A 148 0.43 -11.58 9.85
C LYS A 148 -0.69 -11.83 8.86
N ILE A 149 -1.30 -10.72 8.45
CA ILE A 149 -2.30 -10.68 7.39
C ILE A 149 -1.64 -10.08 6.17
N ILE A 150 -2.01 -10.57 4.99
CA ILE A 150 -1.68 -9.93 3.72
C ILE A 150 -2.97 -9.35 3.11
N SER A 151 -2.90 -8.09 2.69
CA SER A 151 -4.00 -7.42 1.99
C SER A 151 -3.61 -7.21 0.53
N MET A 152 -4.52 -7.52 -0.38
CA MET A 152 -4.30 -7.43 -1.81
C MET A 152 -5.48 -6.74 -2.48
N THR A 153 -5.19 -5.91 -3.48
CA THR A 153 -6.21 -5.38 -4.39
C THR A 153 -5.92 -5.68 -5.85
N HIS A 154 -6.99 -5.78 -6.63
CA HIS A 154 -6.95 -5.87 -8.09
C HIS A 154 -7.76 -4.74 -8.73
N THR A 155 -7.45 -4.39 -9.99
CA THR A 155 -8.26 -3.49 -10.81
C THR A 155 -8.92 -4.27 -11.95
N ASN A 156 -10.25 -4.46 -11.91
CA ASN A 156 -11.01 -5.15 -12.97
C ASN A 156 -10.44 -6.52 -13.41
N ASP A 157 -9.84 -7.29 -12.49
CA ASP A 157 -9.26 -8.61 -12.79
C ASP A 157 -9.32 -9.53 -11.56
N GLU A 158 -10.54 -9.76 -11.05
CA GLU A 158 -10.78 -10.54 -9.83
C GLU A 158 -10.24 -11.96 -9.93
N ALA A 159 -10.41 -12.61 -11.09
CA ALA A 159 -9.92 -13.96 -11.31
C ALA A 159 -8.40 -14.07 -11.12
N LYS A 160 -7.63 -13.12 -11.69
CA LYS A 160 -6.19 -13.06 -11.49
C LYS A 160 -5.82 -12.67 -10.06
N GLY A 161 -6.56 -11.76 -9.43
CA GLY A 161 -6.39 -11.39 -8.04
C GLY A 161 -6.50 -12.61 -7.10
N LYS A 162 -7.56 -13.41 -7.27
CA LYS A 162 -7.78 -14.66 -6.52
C LYS A 162 -6.66 -15.66 -6.74
N GLN A 163 -6.24 -15.87 -8.00
CA GLN A 163 -5.15 -16.80 -8.31
C GLN A 163 -3.84 -16.38 -7.64
N VAL A 164 -3.44 -15.11 -7.76
CA VAL A 164 -2.19 -14.62 -7.19
C VAL A 164 -2.22 -14.65 -5.65
N LEU A 165 -3.35 -14.31 -5.03
CA LEU A 165 -3.48 -14.42 -3.58
C LEU A 165 -3.36 -15.89 -3.12
N ALA A 166 -3.96 -16.83 -3.85
CA ALA A 166 -3.80 -18.25 -3.55
C ALA A 166 -2.33 -18.70 -3.66
N ASP A 167 -1.62 -18.27 -4.69
CA ASP A 167 -0.18 -18.56 -4.87
C ASP A 167 0.67 -17.98 -3.72
N ILE A 168 0.34 -16.77 -3.26
CA ILE A 168 0.97 -16.13 -2.10
C ILE A 168 0.76 -16.97 -0.84
N MET A 169 -0.49 -17.34 -0.54
CA MET A 169 -0.84 -18.10 0.68
C MET A 169 -0.27 -19.52 0.67
N ALA A 170 -0.07 -20.11 -0.52
CA ALA A 170 0.60 -21.40 -0.66
C ALA A 170 2.13 -21.32 -0.46
N THR A 171 2.73 -20.17 -0.76
CA THR A 171 4.18 -19.94 -0.66
C THR A 171 4.59 -19.42 0.72
N TYR A 172 3.76 -18.55 1.30
CA TYR A 172 4.00 -17.87 2.57
C TYR A 172 2.83 -18.13 3.51
N PRO A 173 3.06 -18.71 4.71
CA PRO A 173 1.99 -19.10 5.62
C PRO A 173 1.42 -17.90 6.38
N PHE A 174 0.89 -16.91 5.67
CA PHE A 174 0.12 -15.82 6.29
C PHE A 174 -1.11 -16.38 6.99
N LYS A 175 -1.48 -15.75 8.11
CA LYS A 175 -2.68 -16.13 8.86
C LYS A 175 -3.95 -15.99 8.03
N GLU A 176 -4.02 -14.91 7.25
CA GLU A 176 -5.20 -14.52 6.50
C GLU A 176 -4.80 -13.69 5.27
N GLY A 177 -5.56 -13.86 4.19
CA GLY A 177 -5.45 -13.08 2.97
C GLY A 177 -6.73 -12.31 2.70
N LEU A 178 -6.64 -10.98 2.62
CA LEU A 178 -7.76 -10.09 2.29
C LEU A 178 -7.67 -9.67 0.83
N LEU A 179 -8.70 -9.95 0.03
CA LEU A 179 -8.78 -9.52 -1.37
C LEU A 179 -9.92 -8.53 -1.56
N THR A 180 -9.64 -7.38 -2.16
CA THR A 180 -10.66 -6.39 -2.53
C THR A 180 -10.40 -5.78 -3.91
N GLU A 181 -11.38 -5.09 -4.46
CA GLU A 181 -11.20 -4.30 -5.67
C GLU A 181 -10.67 -2.89 -5.35
N THR A 182 -9.86 -2.32 -6.24
CA THR A 182 -9.40 -0.93 -6.10
C THR A 182 -10.54 0.07 -6.29
N GLY A 183 -10.61 1.06 -5.40
CA GLY A 183 -11.50 2.22 -5.58
C GLY A 183 -11.08 3.13 -6.76
N PRO A 184 -11.97 4.02 -7.22
CA PRO A 184 -11.80 4.77 -8.48
C PRO A 184 -10.53 5.64 -8.54
N LEU A 185 -10.11 6.21 -7.40
CA LEU A 185 -8.87 6.98 -7.30
C LEU A 185 -7.65 6.10 -7.66
N ILE A 186 -7.55 4.94 -7.03
CA ILE A 186 -6.43 4.01 -7.26
C ILE A 186 -6.53 3.43 -8.68
N SER A 187 -7.72 3.02 -9.12
CA SER A 187 -7.94 2.47 -10.47
C SER A 187 -7.53 3.46 -11.58
N THR A 188 -7.77 4.76 -11.38
CA THR A 188 -7.33 5.81 -12.32
C THR A 188 -5.83 5.79 -12.55
N TYR A 189 -5.04 5.70 -11.48
CA TYR A 189 -3.58 5.71 -11.58
C TYR A 189 -2.97 4.35 -11.90
N ALA A 190 -3.47 3.29 -11.26
CA ALA A 190 -2.95 1.94 -11.40
C ALA A 190 -3.28 1.33 -12.78
N GLY A 191 -4.43 1.71 -13.33
CA GLY A 191 -4.95 1.16 -14.59
C GLY A 191 -5.46 -0.27 -14.45
N GLU A 192 -6.10 -0.74 -15.51
CA GLU A 192 -6.70 -2.07 -15.57
C GLU A 192 -5.67 -3.20 -15.36
N GLY A 193 -6.06 -4.22 -14.61
CA GLY A 193 -5.25 -5.41 -14.31
C GLY A 193 -4.02 -5.14 -13.44
N ALA A 194 -3.98 -4.00 -12.74
CA ALA A 194 -3.03 -3.75 -11.69
C ALA A 194 -3.26 -4.68 -10.50
N LEU A 195 -2.16 -5.05 -9.83
CA LEU A 195 -2.16 -5.78 -8.58
C LEU A 195 -1.34 -5.00 -7.55
N VAL A 196 -1.89 -4.83 -6.35
CA VAL A 196 -1.21 -4.23 -5.20
C VAL A 196 -1.27 -5.21 -4.04
N ILE A 197 -0.17 -5.43 -3.34
CA ILE A 197 -0.10 -6.22 -2.11
C ILE A 197 0.47 -5.38 -0.98
N SER A 198 0.00 -5.61 0.23
CA SER A 198 0.51 -4.98 1.43
C SER A 198 0.49 -5.92 2.62
N PHE A 199 1.55 -5.85 3.42
CA PHE A 199 1.77 -6.67 4.61
C PHE A 199 2.74 -5.94 5.55
N PHE A 200 2.81 -6.35 6.81
CA PHE A 200 3.81 -5.84 7.74
C PHE A 200 5.15 -6.58 7.58
N GLY A 201 6.20 -5.85 7.24
CA GLY A 201 7.59 -6.33 7.28
C GLY A 201 8.07 -6.61 8.70
N ASP A 202 9.28 -7.14 8.84
CA ASP A 202 9.90 -7.35 10.15
C ASP A 202 10.38 -6.00 10.74
N LYS A 203 10.35 -5.87 12.08
CA LYS A 203 10.92 -4.70 12.77
C LYS A 203 12.41 -4.63 12.43
N ARG A 204 12.89 -3.45 12.09
CA ARG A 204 14.33 -3.18 11.96
C ARG A 204 15.01 -3.20 13.32
#